data_AF-A0A2V4XGV8-F1
#
_entry.id   AF-A0A2V4XGV8-F1
#
_cell.length_a   1.000
_cell.length_b   1.000
_cell.length_c   1.000
_cell.angle_alpha   90.00
_cell.angle_beta   90.00
_cell.angle_gamma   90.00
#
_symmetry.space_group_name_H-M   'P 1'
#
loop_
_entity.id
_entity.type
_entity.pdbx_description
1 polymer ?
#
loop_
_entity_poly.entity_id
_entity_poly.type
_entity_poly.pdbx_seq_one_letter_code
_entity_poly.pdbx_strand_id
1 'polypeptide(L)'
;MTDKQINRTKAKITKIKKALAAEKKHWGGFYHDGGGLRYAQPQLYIQIQDFTGALRYFNWFEKNFPEDPGTAAFLFEYALTLFKTNRIERAKKKILELIDENKYLLPYYLDRDSFKDIDPNSDWLLESVVNYFHYKKEDSMLTDFSIWLTDFLETENLLDLKKNN
;
A
#
# COMPACT_ATOMS: atom_id res chain seq x y z
N MET A 1 -6.99 17.31 -6.70
CA MET A 1 -7.28 16.86 -8.08
C MET A 1 -8.47 17.64 -8.62
N THR A 2 -8.55 17.84 -9.94
CA THR A 2 -9.76 18.37 -10.60
C THR A 2 -10.79 17.25 -10.84
N ASP A 3 -12.07 17.60 -11.01
CA ASP A 3 -13.13 16.63 -11.32
C ASP A 3 -12.81 15.78 -12.56
N LYS A 4 -12.19 16.41 -13.56
CA LYS A 4 -11.73 15.72 -14.77
C LYS A 4 -10.68 14.66 -14.47
N GLN A 5 -9.74 14.93 -13.55
CA GLN A 5 -8.75 13.96 -13.12
C GLN A 5 -9.40 12.83 -12.32
N ILE A 6 -10.34 13.14 -11.43
CA ILE A 6 -11.08 12.14 -10.65
C ILE A 6 -11.84 11.19 -11.58
N ASN A 7 -12.55 11.73 -12.59
CA ASN A 7 -13.28 10.93 -13.56
C ASN A 7 -12.37 10.04 -14.41
N ARG A 8 -11.18 10.53 -14.78
CA ARG A 8 -10.15 9.70 -15.46
C ARG A 8 -9.68 8.55 -14.57
N THR A 9 -9.44 8.80 -13.28
CA THR A 9 -9.04 7.75 -12.33
C THR A 9 -10.15 6.72 -12.14
N LYS A 10 -11.40 7.15 -12.01
CA LYS A 10 -12.57 6.24 -11.98
C LYS A 10 -12.66 5.37 -13.23
N ALA A 11 -12.46 5.95 -14.41
CA ALA A 11 -12.44 5.20 -15.67
C ALA A 11 -11.31 4.15 -15.71
N LYS A 12 -10.11 4.48 -15.20
CA LYS A 12 -9.01 3.52 -15.06
C LYS A 12 -9.38 2.36 -14.13
N ILE A 13 -9.96 2.65 -12.96
CA ILE A 13 -10.45 1.61 -12.03
C ILE A 13 -11.44 0.67 -12.73
N THR A 14 -12.43 1.21 -13.44
CA THR A 14 -13.40 0.42 -14.20
C THR A 14 -12.74 -0.44 -15.27
N LYS A 15 -11.75 0.10 -16.00
CA LYS A 15 -11.01 -0.64 -17.03
C LYS A 15 -10.27 -1.83 -16.42
N ILE A 16 -9.55 -1.62 -15.31
CA ILE A 16 -8.81 -2.69 -14.64
C ILE A 16 -9.75 -3.79 -14.13
N LYS A 17 -10.88 -3.42 -13.50
CA LYS A 17 -11.89 -4.41 -13.06
C LYS A 17 -12.40 -5.28 -14.21
N LYS A 18 -12.67 -4.67 -15.37
CA LYS A 18 -13.11 -5.39 -16.57
C LYS A 18 -12.01 -6.32 -17.10
N ALA A 19 -10.76 -5.88 -17.08
CA ALA A 19 -9.62 -6.70 -17.50
C ALA A 19 -9.46 -7.93 -16.60
N LEU A 20 -9.44 -7.76 -15.27
CA LEU A 20 -9.34 -8.87 -14.31
C LEU A 20 -10.50 -9.86 -14.44
N ALA A 21 -11.73 -9.36 -14.65
CA ALA A 21 -12.89 -10.22 -14.88
C ALA A 21 -12.80 -11.00 -16.21
N ALA A 22 -12.29 -10.35 -17.27
CA ALA A 22 -12.09 -10.99 -18.57
C ALA A 22 -10.99 -12.06 -18.50
N GLU A 23 -9.89 -11.79 -17.81
CA GLU A 23 -8.83 -12.78 -17.56
C GLU A 23 -9.38 -13.97 -16.77
N LYS A 24 -10.09 -13.71 -15.67
CA LYS A 24 -10.73 -14.78 -14.88
C LYS A 24 -11.58 -15.70 -15.75
N LYS A 25 -12.39 -15.12 -16.64
CA LYS A 25 -13.23 -15.86 -17.56
C LYS A 25 -12.40 -16.66 -18.57
N HIS A 26 -11.36 -16.04 -19.13
CA HIS A 26 -10.50 -16.64 -20.14
C HIS A 26 -9.74 -17.85 -19.58
N TRP A 27 -9.23 -17.75 -18.36
CA TRP A 27 -8.44 -18.79 -17.69
C TRP A 27 -9.30 -19.72 -16.82
N GLY A 28 -10.58 -19.92 -17.15
CA GLY A 28 -11.41 -20.94 -16.51
C GLY A 28 -11.70 -20.74 -15.01
N GLY A 29 -11.65 -19.50 -14.53
CA GLY A 29 -11.88 -19.16 -13.12
C GLY A 29 -10.64 -18.69 -12.36
N PHE A 30 -9.46 -18.79 -12.96
CA PHE A 30 -8.17 -18.38 -12.38
C PHE A 30 -7.71 -17.02 -12.91
N TYR A 31 -6.88 -16.30 -12.16
CA TYR A 31 -6.25 -15.08 -12.65
C TYR A 31 -4.81 -15.38 -13.05
N HIS A 32 -4.47 -15.08 -14.30
CA HIS A 32 -3.09 -15.17 -14.77
C HIS A 32 -2.26 -13.97 -14.31
N ASP A 33 -2.87 -12.77 -14.27
CA ASP A 33 -2.35 -11.51 -13.70
C ASP A 33 -0.84 -11.24 -13.89
N GLY A 34 -0.30 -11.63 -15.04
CA GLY A 34 1.10 -11.38 -15.42
C GLY A 34 1.42 -9.89 -15.61
N GLY A 35 0.40 -9.03 -15.61
CA GLY A 35 0.53 -7.57 -15.72
C GLY A 35 0.51 -6.82 -14.39
N GLY A 36 0.37 -7.51 -13.24
CA GLY A 36 0.35 -6.89 -11.91
C GLY A 36 -0.84 -5.94 -11.69
N LEU A 37 -1.94 -6.14 -12.41
CA LEU A 37 -3.11 -5.26 -12.37
C LEU A 37 -3.78 -5.28 -10.99
N ARG A 38 -3.60 -6.37 -10.23
CA ARG A 38 -4.11 -6.47 -8.86
C ARG A 38 -3.43 -5.50 -7.88
N TYR A 39 -2.22 -5.03 -8.15
CA TYR A 39 -1.54 -4.10 -7.25
C TYR A 39 -1.84 -2.63 -7.56
N ALA A 40 -2.33 -2.32 -8.76
CA ALA A 40 -2.57 -0.94 -9.17
C ALA A 40 -3.88 -0.35 -8.64
N GLN A 41 -4.87 -1.17 -8.28
CA GLN A 41 -6.20 -0.67 -7.92
C GLN A 41 -6.26 0.17 -6.63
N PRO A 42 -5.62 -0.24 -5.51
CA PRO A 42 -5.76 0.52 -4.26
C PRO A 42 -5.20 1.93 -4.36
N GLN A 43 -4.01 2.11 -4.94
CA GLN A 43 -3.45 3.43 -5.27
C GLN A 43 -4.46 4.35 -5.96
N LEU A 44 -5.18 3.84 -6.98
CA LEU A 44 -6.16 4.64 -7.73
C LEU A 44 -7.34 5.08 -6.87
N TYR A 45 -7.81 4.24 -5.95
CA TYR A 45 -8.88 4.61 -5.01
C TYR A 45 -8.40 5.65 -4.00
N ILE A 46 -7.21 5.44 -3.43
CA ILE A 46 -6.59 6.35 -2.46
C ILE A 46 -6.35 7.72 -3.09
N GLN A 47 -5.89 7.76 -4.36
CA GLN A 47 -5.68 9.00 -5.10
C GLN A 47 -6.94 9.88 -5.18
N ILE A 48 -8.12 9.27 -5.25
CA ILE A 48 -9.42 9.98 -5.24
C ILE A 48 -10.11 9.97 -3.88
N GLN A 49 -9.39 9.57 -2.82
CA GLN A 49 -9.87 9.47 -1.43
C GLN A 49 -11.11 8.58 -1.25
N ASP A 50 -11.33 7.61 -2.15
CA ASP A 50 -12.41 6.62 -2.03
C ASP A 50 -11.94 5.42 -1.21
N PHE A 51 -11.74 5.64 0.10
CA PHE A 51 -11.26 4.59 1.02
C PHE A 51 -12.27 3.44 1.18
N THR A 52 -13.56 3.70 1.01
CA THR A 52 -14.57 2.63 1.02
C THR A 52 -14.46 1.77 -0.25
N GLY A 53 -14.17 2.38 -1.40
CA GLY A 53 -13.84 1.69 -2.64
C GLY A 53 -12.56 0.85 -2.53
N ALA A 54 -11.50 1.42 -1.95
CA ALA A 54 -10.27 0.70 -1.65
C ALA A 54 -10.54 -0.50 -0.74
N LEU A 55 -11.31 -0.33 0.33
CA LEU A 55 -11.63 -1.42 1.26
C LEU A 55 -12.38 -2.57 0.58
N ARG A 56 -13.38 -2.25 -0.27
CA ARG A 56 -14.07 -3.28 -1.06
C ARG A 56 -13.10 -4.03 -1.98
N TYR A 57 -12.11 -3.33 -2.53
CA TYR A 57 -11.09 -3.95 -3.35
C TYR A 57 -10.20 -4.89 -2.54
N PHE A 58 -9.69 -4.46 -1.38
CA PHE A 58 -8.87 -5.31 -0.53
C PHE A 58 -9.61 -6.56 -0.02
N ASN A 59 -10.89 -6.44 0.34
CA ASN A 59 -11.70 -7.61 0.68
C ASN A 59 -11.85 -8.59 -0.50
N TRP A 60 -11.94 -8.07 -1.72
CA TRP A 60 -11.94 -8.90 -2.93
C TRP A 60 -10.56 -9.54 -3.15
N PHE A 61 -9.47 -8.80 -2.92
CA PHE A 61 -8.11 -9.31 -3.06
C PHE A 61 -7.85 -10.47 -2.10
N GLU A 62 -8.09 -10.29 -0.80
CA GLU A 62 -7.93 -11.34 0.23
C GLU A 62 -8.73 -12.61 -0.12
N LYS A 63 -9.94 -12.46 -0.67
CA LYS A 63 -10.78 -13.59 -1.07
C LYS A 63 -10.23 -14.35 -2.28
N ASN A 64 -9.62 -13.66 -3.24
CA ASN A 64 -9.20 -14.25 -4.51
C ASN A 64 -7.72 -14.66 -4.50
N PHE A 65 -6.91 -14.09 -3.61
CA PHE A 65 -5.47 -14.29 -3.50
C PHE A 65 -5.05 -14.47 -2.01
N PRO A 66 -5.55 -15.49 -1.30
CA PRO A 66 -5.29 -15.64 0.13
C PRO A 66 -3.82 -15.92 0.48
N GLU A 67 -3.08 -16.51 -0.46
CA GLU A 67 -1.64 -16.83 -0.31
C GLU A 67 -0.74 -15.68 -0.76
N ASP A 68 -1.31 -14.56 -1.22
CA ASP A 68 -0.56 -13.41 -1.69
C ASP A 68 -0.57 -12.32 -0.61
N PRO A 69 0.56 -12.05 0.06
CA PRO A 69 0.65 -10.98 1.05
C PRO A 69 0.58 -9.59 0.38
N GLY A 70 0.90 -9.50 -0.91
CA GLY A 70 1.10 -8.28 -1.65
C GLY A 70 2.46 -7.62 -1.37
N THR A 71 2.74 -6.55 -2.11
CA THR A 71 4.00 -5.81 -1.98
C THR A 71 4.00 -4.88 -0.77
N ALA A 72 5.17 -4.40 -0.34
CA ALA A 72 5.28 -3.45 0.76
C ALA A 72 4.40 -2.18 0.57
N ALA A 73 4.37 -1.61 -0.65
CA ALA A 73 3.49 -0.48 -0.96
C ALA A 73 2.01 -0.86 -0.90
N PHE A 74 1.64 -2.07 -1.33
CA PHE A 74 0.28 -2.58 -1.26
C PHE A 74 -0.18 -2.77 0.19
N LEU A 75 0.68 -3.32 1.05
CA LEU A 75 0.42 -3.45 2.48
C LEU A 75 0.28 -2.08 3.18
N PHE A 76 1.08 -1.10 2.77
CA PHE A 76 0.97 0.27 3.28
C PHE A 76 -0.40 0.88 2.93
N GLU A 77 -0.79 0.78 1.66
CA GLU A 77 -2.08 1.23 1.15
C GLU A 77 -3.24 0.51 1.85
N TYR A 78 -3.05 -0.77 2.20
CA TYR A 78 -4.04 -1.55 2.93
C TYR A 78 -4.18 -1.07 4.37
N ALA A 79 -3.08 -0.92 5.10
CA ALA A 79 -3.08 -0.38 6.45
C ALA A 79 -3.73 1.01 6.51
N LEU A 80 -3.36 1.90 5.57
CA LEU A 80 -3.96 3.23 5.42
C LEU A 80 -5.48 3.13 5.20
N THR A 81 -5.93 2.27 4.30
CA THR A 81 -7.36 2.09 4.02
C THR A 81 -8.13 1.57 5.22
N LEU A 82 -7.55 0.62 5.96
CA LEU A 82 -8.15 0.09 7.19
C LEU A 82 -8.25 1.18 8.26
N PHE A 83 -7.19 1.96 8.45
CA PHE A 83 -7.18 3.10 9.36
C PHE A 83 -8.27 4.13 8.99
N LYS A 84 -8.29 4.58 7.73
CA LYS A 84 -9.25 5.56 7.20
C LYS A 84 -10.70 5.09 7.24
N THR A 85 -10.91 3.78 7.39
CA THR A 85 -12.24 3.19 7.54
C THR A 85 -12.50 2.66 8.96
N ASN A 86 -11.74 3.14 9.94
CA ASN A 86 -11.89 2.85 11.37
C ASN A 86 -11.77 1.35 11.75
N ARG A 87 -10.87 0.63 11.08
CA ARG A 87 -10.54 -0.79 11.35
C ARG A 87 -9.14 -0.90 11.97
N ILE A 88 -8.95 -0.20 13.10
CA ILE A 88 -7.64 0.06 13.70
C ILE A 88 -6.83 -1.22 13.97
N GLU A 89 -7.44 -2.24 14.60
CA GLU A 89 -6.71 -3.49 14.90
C GLU A 89 -6.26 -4.24 13.65
N ARG A 90 -7.05 -4.21 12.57
CA ARG A 90 -6.62 -4.77 11.29
C ARG A 90 -5.51 -3.92 10.66
N ALA A 91 -5.56 -2.61 10.80
CA ALA A 91 -4.52 -1.71 10.30
C ALA A 91 -3.18 -1.99 10.99
N LYS A 92 -3.17 -2.14 12.32
CA LYS A 92 -1.98 -2.55 13.10
C LYS A 92 -1.38 -3.85 12.58
N LYS A 93 -2.22 -4.88 12.39
CA LYS A 93 -1.77 -6.16 11.84
C LYS A 93 -1.09 -6.00 10.46
N LYS A 94 -1.66 -5.17 9.58
CA LYS A 94 -1.05 -4.88 8.27
C LYS A 94 0.24 -4.09 8.34
N ILE A 95 0.44 -3.25 9.36
CA ILE A 95 1.73 -2.60 9.63
C ILE A 95 2.78 -3.63 10.04
N LEU A 96 2.43 -4.60 10.88
CA LEU A 96 3.37 -5.67 11.27
C LEU A 96 3.75 -6.55 10.07
N GLU A 97 2.77 -6.98 9.27
CA GLU A 97 3.03 -7.73 8.03
C GLU A 97 3.93 -6.94 7.06
N LEU A 98 3.76 -5.61 7.00
CA LEU A 98 4.63 -4.76 6.18
C LEU A 98 6.06 -4.70 6.71
N ILE A 99 6.26 -4.63 8.02
CA ILE A 99 7.60 -4.64 8.63
C ILE A 99 8.34 -5.92 8.27
N ASP A 100 7.64 -7.07 8.33
CA ASP A 100 8.20 -8.38 7.97
C ASP A 100 8.57 -8.44 6.47
N GLU A 101 7.75 -7.85 5.61
CA GLU A 101 7.98 -7.81 4.15
C GLU A 101 9.08 -6.82 3.74
N ASN A 102 9.12 -5.63 4.34
CA ASN A 102 10.08 -4.59 4.01
C ASN A 102 10.35 -3.66 5.20
N LYS A 103 11.46 -3.92 5.90
CA LYS A 103 11.93 -3.15 7.05
C LYS A 103 12.26 -1.68 6.76
N TYR A 104 12.47 -1.30 5.50
CA TYR A 104 12.89 0.06 5.13
C TYR A 104 11.72 1.01 4.88
N LEU A 105 10.54 0.49 4.51
CA LEU A 105 9.44 1.34 4.02
C LEU A 105 8.93 2.32 5.08
N LEU A 106 8.64 1.86 6.32
CA LEU A 106 8.12 2.77 7.35
C LEU A 106 9.16 3.80 7.83
N PRO A 107 10.43 3.43 8.12
CA PRO A 107 11.45 4.42 8.44
C PRO A 107 11.61 5.46 7.33
N TYR A 108 11.64 5.03 6.07
CA TYR A 108 11.74 5.92 4.92
C TYR A 108 10.51 6.82 4.72
N TYR A 109 9.31 6.31 4.99
CA TYR A 109 8.08 7.10 4.96
C TYR A 109 8.10 8.20 6.03
N LEU A 110 8.54 7.87 7.25
CA LEU A 110 8.61 8.80 8.38
C LEU A 110 9.77 9.78 8.26
N ASP A 111 10.86 9.39 7.60
CA ASP A 111 12.04 10.21 7.38
C ASP A 111 12.78 9.77 6.10
N ARG A 112 12.66 10.59 5.06
CA ARG A 112 13.23 10.30 3.74
C ARG A 112 14.76 10.27 3.72
N ASP A 113 15.40 10.85 4.74
CA ASP A 113 16.86 10.89 4.86
C ASP A 113 17.40 9.70 5.66
N SER A 114 16.55 8.82 6.20
CA SER A 114 16.96 7.69 7.06
C SER A 114 17.99 6.74 6.42
N PHE A 115 18.07 6.69 5.09
CA PHE A 115 18.99 5.80 4.36
C PHE A 115 19.82 6.51 3.29
N LYS A 116 20.00 7.83 3.39
CA LYS A 116 20.71 8.62 2.37
C LYS A 116 22.17 8.18 2.15
N ASP A 117 22.78 7.58 3.17
CA ASP A 117 24.19 7.15 3.17
C ASP A 117 24.35 5.69 2.71
N ILE A 118 23.24 5.00 2.41
CA ILE A 118 23.23 3.62 1.91
C ILE A 118 22.97 3.68 0.40
N ASP A 119 23.79 2.98 -0.40
CA ASP A 119 23.51 2.78 -1.82
C ASP A 119 22.23 1.93 -1.98
N PRO A 120 21.14 2.47 -2.53
CA PRO A 120 19.90 1.71 -2.70
C PRO A 120 20.09 0.45 -3.56
N ASN A 121 21.06 0.42 -4.47
CA ASN A 121 21.31 -0.75 -5.33
C ASN A 121 21.97 -1.92 -4.58
N SER A 122 22.43 -1.68 -3.35
CA SER A 122 23.02 -2.73 -2.51
C SER A 122 21.96 -3.62 -1.83
N ASP A 123 20.71 -3.16 -1.76
CA ASP A 123 19.59 -3.90 -1.17
C ASP A 123 18.31 -3.66 -1.97
N TRP A 124 17.82 -4.69 -2.66
CA TRP A 124 16.63 -4.61 -3.51
C TRP A 124 15.38 -4.16 -2.75
N LEU A 125 15.28 -4.42 -1.44
CA LEU A 125 14.17 -3.95 -0.60
C LEU A 125 14.22 -2.43 -0.46
N LEU A 126 15.39 -1.87 -0.23
CA LEU A 126 15.60 -0.42 -0.16
C LEU A 126 15.40 0.23 -1.53
N GLU A 127 15.94 -0.36 -2.59
CA GLU A 127 15.73 0.06 -3.97
C GLU A 127 14.23 0.16 -4.29
N SER A 128 13.46 -0.87 -3.91
CA SER A 128 12.03 -0.92 -4.20
C SER A 128 11.26 0.23 -3.54
N VAL A 129 11.67 0.62 -2.33
CA VAL A 129 11.06 1.73 -1.60
C VAL A 129 11.46 3.06 -2.25
N VAL A 130 12.74 3.29 -2.48
CA VAL A 130 13.23 4.57 -3.03
C VAL A 130 12.65 4.86 -4.42
N ASN A 131 12.54 3.83 -5.27
CA ASN A 131 12.14 4.00 -6.66
C ASN A 131 10.63 3.94 -6.90
N TYR A 132 9.87 3.20 -6.08
CA TYR A 132 8.45 2.92 -6.36
C TYR A 132 7.48 3.44 -5.28
N PHE A 133 7.95 3.81 -4.08
CA PHE A 133 7.09 4.29 -3.00
C PHE A 133 6.94 5.83 -2.98
N HIS A 134 5.73 6.30 -3.30
CA HIS A 134 5.47 7.71 -3.62
C HIS A 134 4.72 8.49 -2.52
N TYR A 135 4.22 7.84 -1.46
CA TYR A 135 3.47 8.51 -0.39
C TYR A 135 4.38 9.26 0.58
N LYS A 136 4.02 10.50 0.93
CA LYS A 136 4.83 11.34 1.81
C LYS A 136 4.06 11.66 3.08
N LYS A 137 4.72 11.66 4.24
CA LYS A 137 4.05 12.01 5.51
C LYS A 137 3.47 13.42 5.51
N GLU A 138 4.02 14.30 4.68
CA GLU A 138 3.57 15.69 4.47
C GLU A 138 2.28 15.79 3.64
N ASP A 139 1.86 14.71 2.96
CA ASP A 139 0.59 14.71 2.25
C ASP A 139 -0.55 14.92 3.26
N SER A 140 -1.35 15.97 3.06
CA SER A 140 -2.41 16.36 4.01
C SER A 140 -3.44 15.26 4.26
N MET A 141 -3.63 14.37 3.29
CA MET A 141 -4.50 13.19 3.41
C MET A 141 -3.96 12.17 4.41
N LEU A 142 -2.66 12.15 4.65
CA LEU A 142 -1.97 11.17 5.47
C LEU A 142 -1.61 11.68 6.86
N THR A 143 -1.89 12.94 7.20
CA THR A 143 -1.47 13.55 8.47
C THR A 143 -1.94 12.76 9.71
N ASP A 144 -3.22 12.42 9.76
CA ASP A 144 -3.82 11.62 10.84
C ASP A 144 -3.25 10.20 10.89
N PHE A 145 -3.03 9.59 9.73
CA PHE A 145 -2.41 8.27 9.62
C PHE A 145 -0.95 8.29 10.08
N SER A 146 -0.18 9.32 9.73
CA SER A 146 1.21 9.49 10.15
C SER A 146 1.31 9.63 11.67
N ILE A 147 0.46 10.45 12.28
CA ILE A 147 0.41 10.63 13.74
C ILE A 147 0.11 9.30 14.42
N TRP A 148 -0.95 8.62 13.97
CA TRP A 148 -1.33 7.32 14.51
C TRP A 148 -0.23 6.26 14.33
N LEU A 149 0.42 6.24 13.15
CA LEU A 149 1.48 5.28 12.85
C LEU A 149 2.68 5.50 13.76
N THR A 150 3.10 6.75 13.98
CA THR A 150 4.21 7.07 14.90
C THR A 150 3.88 6.63 16.32
N ASP A 151 2.70 6.98 16.84
CA ASP A 151 2.24 6.57 18.18
C ASP A 151 2.20 5.04 18.35
N PHE A 152 1.71 4.33 17.33
CA PHE A 152 1.69 2.87 17.33
C PHE A 152 3.10 2.27 17.36
N LEU A 153 4.01 2.76 16.51
CA LEU A 153 5.38 2.25 16.45
C LEU A 153 6.18 2.56 17.72
N GLU A 154 5.90 3.69 18.38
CA GLU A 154 6.48 4.05 19.68
C GLU A 154 5.98 3.10 20.78
N THR A 155 4.67 2.90 20.86
CA THR A 155 4.03 2.08 21.89
C THR A 155 4.50 0.62 21.83
N GLU A 156 4.69 0.08 20.63
CA GLU A 156 5.16 -1.30 20.42
C GLU A 156 6.69 -1.43 20.43
N ASN A 157 7.44 -0.34 20.69
CA ASN A 157 8.91 -0.30 20.63
C ASN A 157 9.50 -0.72 19.26
N LEU A 158 8.78 -0.46 18.18
CA LEU A 158 9.17 -0.82 16.81
C LEU A 158 10.00 0.28 16.12
N LEU A 159 10.19 1.44 16.74
CA LEU A 159 11.02 2.51 16.20
C LEU A 159 12.51 2.15 16.08
N ASP A 160 13.00 1.23 16.92
CA ASP A 160 14.41 0.81 16.93
C ASP A 160 14.79 -0.16 15.80
N LEU A 161 13.86 -0.45 14.87
CA LEU A 161 14.19 -0.99 13.53
C LEU A 161 15.19 -0.10 12.76
N LYS A 162 15.47 1.11 13.26
CA LYS A 162 16.54 2.01 12.81
C LYS A 162 17.97 1.61 13.20
N LYS A 163 18.20 0.65 14.11
CA LYS A 163 19.53 0.49 14.75
C LYS A 163 20.27 -0.81 14.53
N ASN A 164 19.66 -1.83 13.91
CA ASN A 164 20.33 -3.10 13.70
C ASN A 164 20.56 -3.36 12.22
N ASN A 165 21.68 -2.82 11.72
CA ASN A 165 22.55 -3.40 10.71
C ASN A 165 23.88 -2.61 10.69
#